data_AF-A0A831XE31-F1
#
_entry.id   AF-A0A831XE31-F1
#
_cell.length_a   1.000
_cell.length_b   1.000
_cell.length_c   1.000
_cell.angle_alpha   90.00
_cell.angle_beta   90.00
_cell.angle_gamma   90.00
#
_symmetry.space_group_name_H-M   'P 1'
#
loop_
_entity.id
_entity.type
_entity.pdbx_description
1 polymer ?
#
loop_
_entity_poly.entity_id
_entity_poly.type
_entity_poly.pdbx_seq_one_letter_code
_entity_poly.pdbx_strand_id
1 'polypeptide(L)'
;MIISKLRRTLPVMAALALLLALPLRSGAGDDLARAVLAELNAARANPKAYAQHLRVYRSQFSGKYHIPPGTRIRYATREGTAAVDEAIRFLEGRHPLPPLAWSDGLARVAAELNREQSRTGAVGHASGRMEIRTRAERVGRWQSTIGENISYGPDDPRRVAMQLIIDDGVPDRGHRTNIFAPDFRVAGIACGPHPAFETSCVIDFAGWFTER
;
A
#
# COMPACT_ATOMS: atom_id res chain seq x y z
N MET A 1 43.94 -72.08 -13.19
CA MET A 1 42.63 -71.76 -13.81
C MET A 1 41.76 -71.13 -12.73
N ILE A 2 40.96 -70.10 -13.04
CA ILE A 2 40.13 -69.23 -12.14
C ILE A 2 40.93 -68.01 -11.61
N ILE A 3 40.97 -66.83 -12.27
CA ILE A 3 39.99 -65.75 -12.57
C ILE A 3 39.52 -64.95 -11.32
N SER A 4 39.66 -63.61 -11.43
CA SER A 4 38.76 -62.56 -10.88
C SER A 4 39.18 -62.00 -9.51
N LYS A 5 39.20 -60.68 -9.19
CA LYS A 5 38.62 -59.46 -9.76
C LYS A 5 39.49 -58.24 -9.36
N LEU A 6 39.82 -57.39 -10.33
CA LEU A 6 40.38 -56.05 -10.10
C LEU A 6 39.24 -55.09 -9.71
N ARG A 7 39.19 -54.63 -8.46
CA ARG A 7 38.24 -53.59 -8.03
C ARG A 7 38.84 -52.22 -8.36
N ARG A 8 38.24 -51.52 -9.32
CA ARG A 8 38.49 -50.09 -9.58
C ARG A 8 37.66 -49.27 -8.59
N THR A 9 38.30 -48.52 -7.71
CA THR A 9 37.66 -47.47 -6.90
C THR A 9 37.79 -46.15 -7.66
N LEU A 10 36.65 -45.57 -8.08
CA LEU A 10 36.60 -44.19 -8.56
C LEU A 10 36.55 -43.23 -7.36
N PRO A 11 37.22 -42.06 -7.42
CA PRO A 11 37.12 -41.06 -6.37
C PRO A 11 35.78 -40.31 -6.47
N VAL A 12 35.11 -40.13 -5.33
CA VAL A 12 33.92 -39.30 -5.20
C VAL A 12 34.36 -37.84 -5.19
N MET A 13 34.10 -37.12 -6.29
CA MET A 13 34.24 -35.66 -6.36
C MET A 13 33.08 -35.03 -5.59
N ALA A 14 33.36 -34.42 -4.44
CA ALA A 14 32.41 -33.61 -3.70
C ALA A 14 32.18 -32.28 -4.45
N ALA A 15 31.03 -32.15 -5.10
CA ALA A 15 30.60 -30.89 -5.71
C ALA A 15 30.11 -29.95 -4.60
N LEU A 16 30.92 -28.95 -4.27
CA LEU A 16 30.53 -27.84 -3.40
C LEU A 16 29.55 -26.94 -4.16
N ALA A 17 28.26 -27.13 -3.93
CA ALA A 17 27.21 -26.29 -4.50
C ALA A 17 27.24 -24.91 -3.83
N LEU A 18 27.85 -23.93 -4.49
CA LEU A 18 27.77 -22.52 -4.13
C LEU A 18 26.35 -22.03 -4.42
N LEU A 19 25.50 -22.01 -3.39
CA LEU A 19 24.18 -21.37 -3.44
C LEU A 19 24.37 -19.86 -3.64
N LEU A 20 24.41 -19.43 -4.91
CA LEU A 20 24.19 -18.04 -5.28
C LEU A 20 22.79 -17.65 -4.80
N ALA A 21 22.71 -16.90 -3.71
CA ALA A 21 21.48 -16.24 -3.30
C ALA A 21 21.08 -15.27 -4.41
N LEU A 22 20.17 -15.70 -5.28
CA LEU A 22 19.53 -14.83 -6.26
C LEU A 22 18.82 -13.73 -5.46
N PRO A 23 19.10 -12.43 -5.71
CA PRO A 23 18.31 -11.38 -5.10
C PRO A 23 16.86 -11.59 -5.52
N LEU A 24 15.95 -11.67 -4.54
CA LEU A 24 14.50 -11.62 -4.78
C LEU A 24 14.25 -10.39 -5.64
N ARG A 25 13.80 -10.59 -6.89
CA ARG A 25 13.32 -9.48 -7.72
C ARG A 25 12.09 -8.91 -7.01
N SER A 26 12.16 -7.63 -6.61
CA SER A 26 10.96 -6.91 -6.18
C SER A 26 9.94 -6.95 -7.31
N GLY A 27 8.69 -7.32 -7.00
CA GLY A 27 7.62 -7.28 -8.00
C GLY A 27 7.23 -5.83 -8.28
N ALA A 28 6.63 -5.56 -9.45
CA ALA A 28 6.11 -4.21 -9.77
C ALA A 28 5.11 -3.69 -8.70
N GLY A 29 4.38 -4.59 -8.03
CA GLY A 29 3.52 -4.25 -6.89
C GLY A 29 4.29 -3.83 -5.64
N ASP A 30 5.47 -4.40 -5.38
CA ASP A 30 6.34 -3.99 -4.28
C ASP A 30 6.91 -2.59 -4.53
N ASP A 31 7.29 -2.31 -5.79
CA ASP A 31 7.78 -1.00 -6.21
C ASP A 31 6.69 0.07 -6.03
N LEU A 32 5.45 -0.23 -6.46
CA LEU A 32 4.30 0.67 -6.24
C LEU A 32 4.01 0.86 -4.74
N ALA A 33 4.02 -0.21 -3.94
CA ALA A 33 3.76 -0.13 -2.51
C ALA A 33 4.78 0.78 -1.79
N ARG A 34 6.07 0.65 -2.11
CA ARG A 34 7.13 1.53 -1.58
C ARG A 34 6.94 2.98 -2.04
N ALA A 35 6.57 3.20 -3.31
CA ALA A 35 6.31 4.52 -3.86
C ALA A 35 5.08 5.19 -3.21
N VAL A 36 4.02 4.44 -2.92
CA VAL A 36 2.85 4.92 -2.18
C VAL A 36 3.27 5.37 -0.78
N LEU A 37 4.08 4.59 -0.06
CA LEU A 37 4.58 5.02 1.26
C LEU A 37 5.36 6.32 1.16
N ALA A 38 6.23 6.45 0.15
CA ALA A 38 7.01 7.67 -0.06
C ALA A 38 6.10 8.89 -0.31
N GLU A 39 5.04 8.73 -1.10
CA GLU A 39 4.10 9.82 -1.37
C GLU A 39 3.25 10.18 -0.13
N LEU A 40 2.77 9.19 0.64
CA LEU A 40 2.11 9.45 1.93
C LEU A 40 3.03 10.22 2.88
N ASN A 41 4.32 9.88 2.91
CA ASN A 41 5.32 10.59 3.70
C ASN A 41 5.61 12.00 3.17
N ALA A 42 5.56 12.23 1.86
CA ALA A 42 5.65 13.57 1.29
C ALA A 42 4.47 14.44 1.76
N ALA A 43 3.25 13.89 1.78
CA ALA A 43 2.06 14.57 2.31
C ALA A 43 2.17 14.86 3.82
N ARG A 44 2.69 13.90 4.61
CA ARG A 44 2.90 14.07 6.06
C ARG A 44 3.99 15.10 6.39
N ALA A 45 5.10 15.07 5.68
CA ALA A 45 6.26 15.92 5.95
C ALA A 45 6.03 17.38 5.56
N ASN A 46 5.24 17.64 4.51
CA ASN A 46 4.94 19.00 4.08
C ASN A 46 3.51 19.13 3.53
N PRO A 47 2.48 19.08 4.40
CA PRO A 47 1.09 19.08 3.97
C PRO A 47 0.71 20.34 3.19
N LYS A 48 1.22 21.50 3.59
CA LYS A 48 0.97 22.79 2.90
C LYS A 48 1.49 22.77 1.46
N ALA A 49 2.69 22.23 1.22
CA ALA A 49 3.21 22.07 -0.13
C ALA A 49 2.42 21.01 -0.90
N TYR A 50 2.04 19.90 -0.25
CA TYR A 50 1.28 18.83 -0.87
C TYR A 50 -0.11 19.29 -1.37
N ALA A 51 -0.71 20.29 -0.71
CA ALA A 51 -1.94 20.93 -1.16
C ALA A 51 -1.86 21.48 -2.60
N GLN A 52 -0.66 21.78 -3.12
CA GLN A 52 -0.50 22.20 -4.52
C GLN A 52 -0.89 21.10 -5.51
N HIS A 53 -0.60 19.83 -5.22
CA HIS A 53 -1.04 18.72 -6.06
C HIS A 53 -2.57 18.64 -6.12
N LEU A 54 -3.24 18.87 -4.99
CA LEU A 54 -4.70 18.90 -4.93
C LEU A 54 -5.28 20.11 -5.66
N ARG A 55 -4.61 21.27 -5.67
CA ARG A 55 -5.06 22.44 -6.48
C ARG A 55 -4.99 22.16 -7.97
N VAL A 56 -3.93 21.48 -8.44
CA VAL A 56 -3.82 21.04 -9.84
C VAL A 56 -4.88 19.98 -10.16
N TYR A 57 -5.12 19.02 -9.26
CA TYR A 57 -6.19 18.05 -9.43
C TYR A 57 -7.57 18.73 -9.49
N ARG A 58 -7.80 19.71 -8.61
CA ARG A 58 -9.04 20.49 -8.55
C ARG A 58 -9.32 21.26 -9.84
N SER A 59 -8.31 21.82 -10.50
CA SER A 59 -8.49 22.55 -11.76
C SER A 59 -8.95 21.67 -12.93
N GLN A 60 -8.93 20.35 -12.76
CA GLN A 60 -9.36 19.36 -13.74
C GLN A 60 -10.83 18.96 -13.57
N PHE A 61 -11.60 19.65 -12.72
CA PHE A 61 -13.00 19.34 -12.48
C PHE A 61 -13.95 20.22 -13.28
N SER A 62 -15.08 19.63 -13.67
CA SER A 62 -16.29 20.31 -14.12
C SER A 62 -17.48 19.80 -13.29
N GLY A 63 -17.90 20.59 -12.31
CA GLY A 63 -18.92 20.19 -11.32
C GLY A 63 -18.48 18.95 -10.53
N LYS A 64 -19.21 17.85 -10.65
CA LYS A 64 -18.91 16.54 -10.03
C LYS A 64 -18.09 15.59 -10.91
N TYR A 65 -17.54 16.07 -12.01
CA TYR A 65 -16.77 15.25 -12.93
C TYR A 65 -15.31 15.65 -12.92
N HIS A 66 -14.42 14.70 -12.65
CA HIS A 66 -13.00 14.84 -12.93
C HIS A 66 -12.73 14.53 -14.40
N ILE A 67 -11.93 15.37 -15.05
CA ILE A 67 -11.60 15.26 -16.47
C ILE A 67 -10.07 15.37 -16.57
N PRO A 68 -9.34 14.24 -16.66
CA PRO A 68 -7.90 14.29 -16.73
C PRO A 68 -7.41 15.10 -17.95
N PRO A 69 -6.23 15.74 -17.87
CA PRO A 69 -5.68 16.48 -18.99
C PRO A 69 -5.50 15.58 -20.22
N GLY A 70 -5.80 16.12 -21.41
CA GLY A 70 -5.61 15.42 -22.68
C GLY A 70 -6.65 14.34 -23.01
N THR A 71 -7.69 14.18 -22.20
CA THR A 71 -8.79 13.23 -22.47
C THR A 71 -10.16 13.91 -22.46
N ARG A 72 -11.15 13.25 -23.08
CA ARG A 72 -12.57 13.61 -22.99
C ARG A 72 -13.35 12.71 -22.00
N ILE A 73 -12.66 11.77 -21.36
CA ILE A 73 -13.25 10.88 -20.36
C ILE A 73 -13.61 11.69 -19.12
N ARG A 74 -14.83 11.45 -18.60
CA ARG A 74 -15.36 12.11 -17.41
C ARG A 74 -15.56 11.07 -16.32
N TYR A 75 -14.82 11.19 -15.22
CA TYR A 75 -14.98 10.35 -14.04
C TYR A 75 -15.95 11.01 -13.08
N ALA A 76 -17.07 10.35 -12.80
CA ALA A 76 -18.04 10.85 -11.83
C ALA A 76 -17.49 10.69 -10.41
N THR A 77 -17.67 11.72 -9.58
CA THR A 77 -17.33 11.74 -8.16
C THR A 77 -18.60 11.93 -7.33
N ARG A 78 -18.56 11.56 -6.04
CA ARG A 78 -19.72 11.65 -5.15
C ARG A 78 -19.98 13.10 -4.74
N GLU A 79 -18.94 13.80 -4.30
CA GLU A 79 -19.01 15.15 -3.76
C GLU A 79 -18.44 16.20 -4.72
N GLY A 80 -17.54 15.79 -5.61
CA GLY A 80 -16.92 16.69 -6.58
C GLY A 80 -15.93 17.61 -5.91
N THR A 81 -15.90 18.85 -6.40
CA THR A 81 -14.92 19.84 -5.94
C THR A 81 -14.98 20.15 -4.46
N ALA A 82 -16.13 19.91 -3.80
CA ALA A 82 -16.28 20.13 -2.37
C ALA A 82 -15.31 19.29 -1.52
N ALA A 83 -15.15 18.00 -1.83
CA ALA A 83 -14.22 17.12 -1.12
C ALA A 83 -12.76 17.55 -1.36
N VAL A 84 -12.43 17.96 -2.59
CA VAL A 84 -11.07 18.43 -2.92
C VAL A 84 -10.73 19.72 -2.20
N ASP A 85 -11.65 20.69 -2.20
CA ASP A 85 -11.46 21.98 -1.53
C ASP A 85 -11.36 21.84 -0.01
N GLU A 86 -12.12 20.91 0.56
CA GLU A 86 -12.04 20.55 1.97
C GLU A 86 -10.70 19.91 2.32
N ALA A 87 -10.22 18.96 1.52
CA ALA A 87 -8.90 18.36 1.69
C ALA A 87 -7.75 19.39 1.55
N ILE A 88 -7.86 20.35 0.64
CA ILE A 88 -6.89 21.46 0.52
C ILE A 88 -6.84 22.26 1.83
N ARG A 89 -7.99 22.69 2.36
CA ARG A 89 -8.05 23.44 3.64
C ARG A 89 -7.49 22.64 4.80
N PHE A 90 -7.79 21.33 4.86
CA PHE A 90 -7.21 20.44 5.87
C PHE A 90 -5.68 20.45 5.81
N LEU A 91 -5.10 20.27 4.62
CA LEU A 91 -3.64 20.25 4.44
C LEU A 91 -2.99 21.59 4.76
N GLU A 92 -3.63 22.70 4.43
CA GLU A 92 -3.16 24.06 4.76
C GLU A 92 -3.09 24.30 6.28
N GLY A 93 -4.02 23.72 7.04
CA GLY A 93 -4.09 23.83 8.50
C GLY A 93 -3.21 22.81 9.25
N ARG A 94 -2.59 21.85 8.56
CA ARG A 94 -1.89 20.74 9.21
C ARG A 94 -0.41 21.05 9.46
N HIS A 95 0.07 20.69 10.65
CA HIS A 95 1.49 20.70 10.97
C HIS A 95 2.19 19.47 10.39
N PRO A 96 3.47 19.60 9.96
CA PRO A 96 4.29 18.46 9.57
C PRO A 96 4.29 17.35 10.62
N LEU A 97 4.29 16.11 10.15
CA LEU A 97 4.44 14.92 10.97
C LEU A 97 5.69 14.12 10.58
N PRO A 98 6.28 13.37 11.52
CA PRO A 98 7.33 12.41 11.17
C PRO A 98 6.85 11.42 10.10
N PRO A 99 7.76 10.99 9.21
CA PRO A 99 7.43 9.98 8.22
C PRO A 99 7.10 8.65 8.89
N LEU A 100 6.21 7.89 8.27
CA LEU A 100 5.95 6.49 8.58
C LEU A 100 7.15 5.65 8.12
N ALA A 101 7.68 4.84 9.02
CA ALA A 101 8.68 3.84 8.68
C ALA A 101 8.01 2.61 8.05
N TRP A 102 8.69 1.95 7.12
CA TRP A 102 8.18 0.72 6.55
C TRP A 102 8.26 -0.44 7.55
N SER A 103 7.24 -1.31 7.55
CA SER A 103 7.22 -2.57 8.28
C SER A 103 6.95 -3.73 7.31
N ASP A 104 7.89 -4.67 7.18
CA ASP A 104 7.73 -5.85 6.32
C ASP A 104 6.59 -6.74 6.83
N GLY A 105 6.41 -6.79 8.15
CA GLY A 105 5.32 -7.49 8.82
C GLY A 105 3.96 -6.94 8.44
N LEU A 106 3.78 -5.62 8.54
CA LEU A 106 2.53 -4.99 8.10
C LEU A 106 2.33 -5.12 6.58
N ALA A 107 3.40 -5.16 5.79
CA ALA A 107 3.27 -5.37 4.35
C ALA A 107 2.78 -6.80 4.05
N ARG A 108 3.25 -7.82 4.80
CA ARG A 108 2.71 -9.18 4.72
C ARG A 108 1.24 -9.22 5.13
N VAL A 109 0.88 -8.50 6.20
CA VAL A 109 -0.51 -8.36 6.64
C VAL A 109 -1.34 -7.79 5.48
N ALA A 110 -1.00 -6.61 4.96
CA ALA A 110 -1.70 -5.95 3.84
C ALA A 110 -1.85 -6.86 2.62
N ALA A 111 -0.80 -7.62 2.30
CA ALA A 111 -0.78 -8.54 1.18
C ALA A 111 -1.77 -9.70 1.34
N GLU A 112 -2.10 -10.13 2.57
CA GLU A 112 -3.17 -11.12 2.79
C GLU A 112 -4.52 -10.60 2.31
N LEU A 113 -4.91 -9.37 2.67
CA LEU A 113 -6.20 -8.81 2.23
C LEU A 113 -6.18 -8.49 0.74
N ASN A 114 -5.10 -7.91 0.23
CA ASN A 114 -4.98 -7.61 -1.19
C ASN A 114 -5.15 -8.87 -2.05
N ARG A 115 -4.49 -9.99 -1.70
CA ARG A 115 -4.66 -11.27 -2.42
C ARG A 115 -6.08 -11.83 -2.33
N GLU A 116 -6.73 -11.72 -1.17
CA GLU A 116 -8.11 -12.19 -1.02
C GLU A 116 -9.08 -11.39 -1.89
N GLN A 117 -8.95 -10.07 -1.91
CA GLN A 117 -9.76 -9.20 -2.76
C GLN A 117 -9.42 -9.39 -4.25
N SER A 118 -8.16 -9.66 -4.57
CA SER A 118 -7.73 -9.99 -5.94
C SER A 118 -8.44 -11.25 -6.46
N ARG A 119 -8.63 -12.26 -5.60
CA ARG A 119 -9.31 -13.52 -5.94
C ARG A 119 -10.83 -13.40 -5.98
N THR A 120 -11.41 -12.59 -5.11
CA THR A 120 -12.86 -12.57 -4.86
C THR A 120 -13.59 -11.38 -5.47
N GLY A 121 -12.87 -10.29 -5.79
CA GLY A 121 -13.46 -9.00 -6.15
C GLY A 121 -14.13 -8.28 -4.99
N ALA A 122 -13.96 -8.76 -3.75
CA ALA A 122 -14.49 -8.10 -2.56
C ALA A 122 -13.84 -6.75 -2.31
N VAL A 123 -14.57 -5.83 -1.68
CA VAL A 123 -14.10 -4.47 -1.40
C VAL A 123 -14.31 -4.09 0.06
N GLY A 124 -13.57 -3.07 0.50
CA GLY A 124 -13.63 -2.52 1.85
C GLY A 124 -12.94 -3.39 2.89
N HIS A 125 -13.08 -2.99 4.16
CA HIS A 125 -12.54 -3.73 5.29
C HIS A 125 -13.21 -5.10 5.40
N ALA A 126 -12.41 -6.13 5.70
CA ALA A 126 -12.91 -7.48 5.91
C ALA A 126 -13.20 -7.75 7.40
N SER A 127 -13.95 -8.83 7.65
CA SER A 127 -14.31 -9.28 9.00
C SER A 127 -13.74 -10.68 9.30
N GLY A 128 -13.78 -11.07 10.58
CA GLY A 128 -13.37 -12.39 11.03
C GLY A 128 -11.88 -12.65 10.75
N ARG A 129 -11.56 -13.70 9.99
CA ARG A 129 -10.16 -14.09 9.74
C ARG A 129 -9.38 -13.07 8.89
N MET A 130 -10.08 -12.25 8.11
CA MET A 130 -9.47 -11.26 7.21
C MET A 130 -9.48 -9.83 7.78
N GLU A 131 -10.10 -9.62 8.94
CA GLU A 131 -10.00 -8.37 9.68
C GLU A 131 -8.53 -8.02 9.98
N ILE A 132 -8.15 -6.74 9.85
CA ILE A 132 -6.78 -6.28 10.06
C ILE A 132 -6.19 -6.76 11.39
N ARG A 133 -6.94 -6.68 12.49
CA ARG A 133 -6.46 -7.11 13.81
C ARG A 133 -6.08 -8.59 13.78
N THR A 134 -6.97 -9.43 13.28
CA THR A 134 -6.77 -10.87 13.19
C THR A 134 -5.61 -11.23 12.25
N ARG A 135 -5.43 -10.52 11.14
CA ARG A 135 -4.27 -10.68 10.24
C ARG A 135 -2.97 -10.29 10.94
N ALA A 136 -2.94 -9.10 11.55
CA ALA A 136 -1.78 -8.54 12.22
C ALA A 136 -1.28 -9.40 13.39
N GLU A 137 -2.20 -9.92 14.20
CA GLU A 137 -1.87 -10.76 15.37
C GLU A 137 -1.33 -12.16 14.98
N ARG A 138 -1.59 -12.63 13.75
CA ARG A 138 -0.94 -13.83 13.20
C ARG A 138 0.52 -13.58 12.81
N VAL A 139 0.80 -12.41 12.23
CA VAL A 139 2.13 -12.07 11.71
C VAL A 139 3.06 -11.52 12.80
N GLY A 140 2.51 -10.84 13.80
CA GLY A 140 3.30 -10.08 14.76
C GLY A 140 2.51 -9.61 15.97
N ARG A 141 3.06 -8.60 16.65
CA ARG A 141 2.40 -7.85 17.72
C ARG A 141 2.45 -6.37 17.38
N TRP A 142 1.29 -5.73 17.35
CA TRP A 142 1.16 -4.28 17.22
C TRP A 142 1.03 -3.62 18.61
N GLN A 143 1.35 -2.33 18.71
CA GLN A 143 1.22 -1.55 19.94
C GLN A 143 0.65 -0.17 19.65
N SER A 144 0.08 0.45 20.69
CA SER A 144 -0.59 1.76 20.68
C SER A 144 -1.90 1.79 19.88
N THR A 145 -1.83 1.53 18.58
CA THR A 145 -2.97 1.61 17.66
C THR A 145 -2.68 0.78 16.40
N ILE A 146 -3.74 0.39 15.69
CA ILE A 146 -3.70 -0.27 14.38
C ILE A 146 -4.82 0.28 13.49
N GLY A 147 -4.57 0.45 12.20
CA GLY A 147 -5.56 0.97 11.25
C GLY A 147 -5.31 0.49 9.82
N GLU A 148 -6.34 0.53 8.99
CA GLU A 148 -6.30 0.09 7.59
C GLU A 148 -6.84 1.19 6.68
N ASN A 149 -6.17 1.42 5.55
CA ASN A 149 -6.73 2.16 4.42
C ASN A 149 -6.70 1.28 3.16
N ILE A 150 -7.67 1.45 2.27
CA ILE A 150 -7.71 0.71 1.01
C ILE A 150 -8.03 1.67 -0.15
N SER A 151 -7.17 1.65 -1.16
CA SER A 151 -7.31 2.40 -2.41
C SER A 151 -7.72 1.45 -3.54
N TYR A 152 -8.58 1.92 -4.45
CA TYR A 152 -9.07 1.15 -5.60
C TYR A 152 -9.02 2.02 -6.86
N GLY A 153 -8.43 1.50 -7.94
CA GLY A 153 -8.35 2.16 -9.24
C GLY A 153 -6.95 2.66 -9.57
N PRO A 154 -6.41 3.64 -8.83
CA PRO A 154 -5.10 4.22 -9.14
C PRO A 154 -3.95 3.22 -9.12
N ASP A 155 -3.10 3.29 -10.14
CA ASP A 155 -1.82 2.60 -10.30
C ASP A 155 -0.60 3.54 -10.15
N ASP A 156 -0.86 4.83 -9.93
CA ASP A 156 0.13 5.87 -9.67
C ASP A 156 0.16 6.23 -8.18
N PRO A 157 1.34 6.31 -7.53
CA PRO A 157 1.45 6.53 -6.09
C PRO A 157 0.84 7.86 -5.64
N ARG A 158 0.94 8.92 -6.45
CA ARG A 158 0.32 10.22 -6.16
C ARG A 158 -1.19 10.14 -6.20
N ARG A 159 -1.75 9.47 -7.20
CA ARG A 159 -3.20 9.27 -7.30
C ARG A 159 -3.74 8.40 -6.16
N VAL A 160 -3.02 7.36 -5.72
CA VAL A 160 -3.38 6.58 -4.53
C VAL A 160 -3.44 7.49 -3.30
N ALA A 161 -2.37 8.25 -3.02
CA ALA A 161 -2.32 9.14 -1.86
C ALA A 161 -3.40 10.23 -1.93
N MET A 162 -3.59 10.86 -3.08
CA MET A 162 -4.65 11.87 -3.26
C MET A 162 -6.05 11.27 -3.10
N GLN A 163 -6.33 10.07 -3.60
CA GLN A 163 -7.63 9.42 -3.44
C GLN A 163 -7.98 9.29 -1.94
N LEU A 164 -7.02 8.82 -1.13
CA LEU A 164 -7.22 8.60 0.30
C LEU A 164 -7.23 9.90 1.13
N ILE A 165 -6.54 10.96 0.67
CA ILE A 165 -6.55 12.26 1.33
C ILE A 165 -7.84 13.04 1.00
N ILE A 166 -8.27 13.02 -0.26
CA ILE A 166 -9.51 13.68 -0.68
C ILE A 166 -10.70 12.93 -0.07
N ASP A 167 -10.64 11.60 -0.11
CA ASP A 167 -11.59 10.69 0.53
C ASP A 167 -13.04 10.92 0.08
N ASP A 168 -13.21 11.15 -1.23
CA ASP A 168 -14.50 11.48 -1.84
C ASP A 168 -15.55 10.39 -1.58
N GLY A 169 -16.69 10.80 -1.04
CA GLY A 169 -17.77 9.90 -0.69
C GLY A 169 -17.65 9.21 0.66
N VAL A 170 -16.67 9.58 1.49
CA VAL A 170 -16.45 9.08 2.86
C VAL A 170 -16.63 10.23 3.84
N PRO A 171 -17.82 10.35 4.49
CA PRO A 171 -18.17 11.54 5.28
C PRO A 171 -17.24 11.85 6.45
N ASP A 172 -16.68 10.83 7.09
CA ASP A 172 -15.78 10.97 8.23
C ASP A 172 -14.31 11.18 7.85
N ARG A 173 -14.00 11.06 6.55
CA ARG A 173 -12.64 11.18 6.00
C ARG A 173 -11.67 10.25 6.71
N GLY A 174 -12.13 9.05 7.07
CA GLY A 174 -11.39 8.08 7.87
C GLY A 174 -10.02 7.75 7.30
N HIS A 175 -9.88 7.66 5.97
CA HIS A 175 -8.60 7.36 5.34
C HIS A 175 -7.60 8.50 5.54
N ARG A 176 -8.04 9.76 5.34
CA ARG A 176 -7.21 10.93 5.60
C ARG A 176 -6.85 11.04 7.07
N THR A 177 -7.79 10.77 7.97
CA THR A 177 -7.57 10.78 9.42
C THR A 177 -6.47 9.79 9.81
N ASN A 178 -6.47 8.58 9.24
CA ASN A 178 -5.39 7.61 9.44
C ASN A 178 -4.04 8.13 8.93
N ILE A 179 -3.98 8.68 7.71
CA ILE A 179 -2.73 9.18 7.11
C ILE A 179 -2.07 10.26 7.98
N PHE A 180 -2.87 11.09 8.66
CA PHE A 180 -2.38 12.20 9.48
C PHE A 180 -2.52 11.97 11.00
N ALA A 181 -2.77 10.74 11.44
CA ALA A 181 -2.75 10.41 12.86
C ALA A 181 -1.28 10.37 13.36
N PRO A 182 -0.96 11.08 14.46
CA PRO A 182 0.40 11.12 15.02
C PRO A 182 0.79 9.81 15.71
N ASP A 183 -0.20 9.00 16.12
CA ASP A 183 0.04 7.74 16.81
C ASP A 183 0.47 6.62 15.86
N PHE A 184 0.27 6.78 14.54
CA PHE A 184 0.86 5.88 13.55
C PHE A 184 2.29 6.29 13.21
N ARG A 185 3.19 5.32 13.30
CA ARG A 185 4.64 5.51 13.07
C ARG A 185 5.21 4.52 12.08
N VAL A 186 4.56 3.37 11.90
CA VAL A 186 4.93 2.36 10.91
C VAL A 186 3.75 2.07 9.98
N ALA A 187 4.05 1.72 8.74
CA ALA A 187 3.08 1.25 7.78
C ALA A 187 3.66 0.13 6.92
N GLY A 188 2.79 -0.76 6.48
CA GLY A 188 3.09 -1.75 5.46
C GLY A 188 2.01 -1.72 4.39
N ILE A 189 2.43 -1.86 3.14
CA ILE A 189 1.56 -1.64 1.98
C ILE A 189 1.69 -2.83 1.04
N ALA A 190 0.56 -3.25 0.47
CA ALA A 190 0.54 -4.20 -0.63
C ALA A 190 -0.38 -3.68 -1.73
N CYS A 191 0.17 -3.52 -2.92
CA CYS A 191 -0.56 -3.16 -4.12
C CYS A 191 -0.57 -4.33 -5.11
N GLY A 192 -1.69 -4.53 -5.78
CA GLY A 192 -1.88 -5.66 -6.68
C GLY A 192 -3.16 -5.56 -7.50
N PRO A 193 -3.40 -6.53 -8.39
CA PRO A 193 -4.53 -6.48 -9.30
C PRO A 193 -5.86 -6.67 -8.57
N HIS A 194 -6.90 -5.97 -9.03
CA HIS A 194 -8.27 -6.14 -8.55
C HIS A 194 -9.25 -6.37 -9.72
N PRO A 195 -10.13 -7.39 -9.69
CA PRO A 195 -10.97 -7.75 -10.83
C PRO A 195 -11.86 -6.62 -11.38
N ALA A 196 -12.37 -5.75 -10.51
CA ALA A 196 -13.27 -4.65 -10.90
C ALA A 196 -12.61 -3.28 -11.02
N PHE A 197 -11.42 -3.10 -10.44
CA PHE A 197 -10.77 -1.79 -10.31
C PHE A 197 -9.39 -1.75 -10.95
N GLU A 198 -8.97 -2.85 -11.59
CA GLU A 198 -7.64 -3.10 -12.16
C GLU A 198 -6.53 -3.16 -11.11
N THR A 199 -6.44 -2.17 -10.21
CA THR A 199 -5.47 -2.08 -9.12
C THR A 199 -6.17 -1.81 -7.79
N SER A 200 -5.68 -2.43 -6.72
CA SER A 200 -5.96 -2.01 -5.35
C SER A 200 -4.68 -1.94 -4.52
N CYS A 201 -4.66 -1.06 -3.52
CA CYS A 201 -3.59 -0.95 -2.53
C CYS A 201 -4.18 -1.00 -1.12
N VAL A 202 -3.74 -1.97 -0.32
CA VAL A 202 -4.05 -2.06 1.11
C VAL A 202 -2.88 -1.46 1.89
N ILE A 203 -3.16 -0.59 2.85
CA ILE A 203 -2.18 0.11 3.67
C ILE A 203 -2.55 -0.13 5.13
N ASP A 204 -1.73 -0.90 5.83
CA ASP A 204 -1.91 -1.21 7.25
C ASP A 204 -0.93 -0.38 8.08
N PHE A 205 -1.44 0.35 9.07
CA PHE A 205 -0.69 1.24 9.95
C PHE A 205 -0.62 0.67 11.36
N ALA A 206 0.45 0.98 12.09
CA ALA A 206 0.51 0.78 13.53
C ALA A 206 1.36 1.86 14.22
N GLY A 207 1.19 1.99 15.54
CA GLY A 207 2.12 2.79 16.35
C GLY A 207 3.48 2.13 16.44
N TRP A 208 3.51 0.81 16.64
CA TRP A 208 4.68 -0.03 16.50
C TRP A 208 4.26 -1.42 16.02
N PHE A 209 5.16 -2.12 15.34
CA PHE A 209 4.95 -3.51 14.93
C PHE A 209 6.22 -4.32 15.14
N THR A 210 6.10 -5.44 15.85
CA THR A 210 7.18 -6.42 16.03
C THR A 210 6.77 -7.72 15.36
N GLU A 211 7.56 -8.15 14.39
CA GLU A 211 7.36 -9.40 13.67
C GLU A 211 7.73 -10.60 14.55
N ARG A 212 7.04 -11.73 14.35
CA ARG A 212 7.38 -13.02 15.00
C ARG A 212 8.43 -13.79 14.23
#